data_AF-A0A2D6XGQ8-F1
#
_entry.id   AF-A0A2D6XGQ8-F1
#
_cell.length_a   1.000
_cell.length_b   1.000
_cell.length_c   1.000
_cell.angle_alpha   90.00
_cell.angle_beta   90.00
_cell.angle_gamma   90.00
#
_symmetry.space_group_name_H-M   'P 1'
#
loop_
_entity.id
_entity.type
_entity.pdbx_description
1 polymer ?
#
loop_
_entity_poly.entity_id
_entity_poly.type
_entity_poly.pdbx_seq_one_letter_code
_entity_poly.pdbx_strand_id
1 'polypeptide(L)' 'MKTKHKTQICPRCKNPYEGYPALSRRDNKTSICSDCGTQEALFDFNIERSEHLDEKLKIKARKLESEWLTGGK' A
#
# COMPACT_ATOMS: atom_id res chain seq x y z
N MET A 1 -17.37 -4.23 -26.79
CA MET A 1 -16.16 -5.09 -26.72
C MET A 1 -15.89 -5.38 -25.26
N LYS A 2 -16.00 -6.64 -24.79
CA LYS A 2 -15.61 -7.00 -23.42
C LYS A 2 -14.16 -7.45 -23.44
N THR A 3 -13.24 -6.54 -23.10
CA THR A 3 -11.83 -6.87 -22.93
C THR A 3 -11.70 -7.80 -21.73
N LYS A 4 -11.19 -9.03 -21.92
CA LYS A 4 -10.87 -9.95 -20.81
C LYS A 4 -9.92 -9.23 -19.85
N HIS A 5 -10.39 -8.85 -18.67
CA HIS A 5 -9.52 -8.35 -17.62
C HIS A 5 -8.66 -9.51 -17.13
N LYS A 6 -7.33 -9.37 -17.20
CA LYS A 6 -6.43 -10.35 -16.58
C LYS A 6 -6.49 -10.13 -15.07
N THR A 7 -6.94 -11.13 -14.33
CA THR A 7 -6.81 -11.16 -12.88
C THR A 7 -5.34 -11.26 -12.51
N GLN A 8 -4.82 -10.29 -11.76
CA GLN A 8 -3.46 -10.28 -11.23
C GLN A 8 -3.49 -10.50 -9.72
N ILE A 9 -2.43 -11.07 -9.15
CA ILE A 9 -2.30 -11.21 -7.69
C ILE A 9 -1.49 -10.04 -7.15
N CYS A 10 -2.04 -9.33 -6.16
CA CYS A 10 -1.33 -8.23 -5.52
C CYS A 10 -0.13 -8.77 -4.72
N PRO A 11 1.10 -8.28 -4.93
CA PRO A 11 2.26 -8.78 -4.20
C PRO A 11 2.22 -8.42 -2.70
N ARG A 12 1.41 -7.43 -2.30
CA ARG A 12 1.19 -7.01 -0.90
C ARG A 12 0.18 -7.89 -0.17
N CYS A 13 -1.11 -7.77 -0.52
CA CYS A 13 -2.19 -8.44 0.19
C CYS A 13 -2.50 -9.85 -0.32
N LYS A 14 -1.82 -10.31 -1.39
CA LYS A 14 -2.03 -11.63 -2.03
C LYS A 14 -3.44 -11.88 -2.58
N ASN A 15 -4.31 -10.87 -2.56
CA ASN A 15 -5.63 -10.96 -3.15
C ASN A 15 -5.56 -10.79 -4.68
N PRO A 16 -6.44 -11.48 -5.43
CA PRO A 16 -6.66 -11.20 -6.83
C PRO A 16 -7.26 -9.81 -7.00
N TYR A 17 -6.84 -9.09 -8.04
CA TYR A 17 -7.42 -7.82 -8.45
C TYR A 17 -7.57 -7.76 -9.97
N GLU A 18 -8.50 -6.94 -10.41
CA GLU A 18 -8.78 -6.65 -11.81
C GLU A 18 -8.66 -5.14 -12.05
N GLY A 19 -8.29 -4.74 -13.27
CA GLY A 19 -8.14 -3.33 -13.64
C GLY A 19 -6.69 -2.86 -13.69
N TYR A 20 -6.49 -1.54 -13.67
CA TYR A 20 -5.16 -0.91 -13.78
C TYR A 20 -4.46 -0.92 -12.41
N PRO A 21 -3.23 -1.45 -12.29
CA PRO A 21 -2.51 -1.49 -11.02
C PRO A 21 -2.09 -0.08 -10.56
N ALA A 22 -1.99 0.10 -9.25
CA ALA A 22 -1.35 1.27 -8.66
C ALA A 22 0.17 1.06 -8.55
N LEU A 23 0.95 2.13 -8.63
CA LEU A 23 2.39 2.10 -8.36
C LEU A 23 2.62 2.30 -6.86
N SER A 24 3.38 1.39 -6.24
CA SER A 24 3.77 1.45 -4.82
C SER A 24 4.50 2.76 -4.50
N ARG A 25 4.05 3.48 -3.47
CA ARG A 25 4.70 4.72 -2.98
C ARG A 25 5.99 4.44 -2.22
N ARG A 26 6.24 3.17 -1.88
CA ARG A 26 7.39 2.76 -1.05
C ARG A 26 8.65 2.53 -1.88
N ASP A 27 8.49 2.10 -3.12
CA ASP A 27 9.61 1.74 -4.01
C ASP A 27 9.49 2.33 -5.42
N ASN A 28 8.35 2.95 -5.78
CA ASN A 28 8.04 3.52 -7.10
C ASN A 28 8.27 2.56 -8.28
N LYS A 29 8.17 1.24 -8.05
CA LYS A 29 8.46 0.19 -9.05
C LYS A 29 7.42 -0.92 -9.04
N THR A 30 6.97 -1.35 -7.86
CA THR A 30 6.07 -2.48 -7.69
C THR A 30 4.64 -2.07 -8.03
N SER A 31 4.04 -2.80 -8.98
CA SER A 31 2.61 -2.70 -9.30
C SER A 31 1.78 -3.46 -8.27
N ILE A 32 0.87 -2.77 -7.58
CA ILE A 32 0.00 -3.28 -6.52
C ILE A 32 -1.48 -3.05 -6.87
N CYS A 33 -2.40 -3.66 -6.13
CA CYS A 33 -3.82 -3.35 -6.32
C CYS A 33 -4.14 -1.92 -5.87
N SER A 34 -5.24 -1.35 -6.39
CA SER A 34 -5.69 0.00 -6.08
C SER A 34 -5.96 0.22 -4.59
N ASP A 35 -6.46 -0.82 -3.89
CA ASP A 35 -6.72 -0.75 -2.45
C ASP A 35 -5.42 -0.61 -1.64
N CYS A 36 -4.39 -1.41 -1.95
CA CYS A 36 -3.09 -1.29 -1.31
C CYS A 36 -2.45 0.07 -1.61
N GLY A 37 -2.57 0.57 -2.85
CA GLY A 37 -2.06 1.89 -3.21
C GLY A 37 -2.77 3.03 -2.45
N THR A 38 -4.08 2.89 -2.23
CA THR A 38 -4.86 3.84 -1.42
C THR A 38 -4.43 3.78 0.04
N GLN A 39 -4.19 2.58 0.59
CA GLN A 39 -3.71 2.42 1.96
C GLN A 39 -2.34 3.06 2.18
N GLU A 40 -1.38 2.86 1.27
CA GLU A 40 -0.06 3.52 1.34
C GLU A 40 -0.21 5.06 1.31
N ALA A 41 -1.08 5.59 0.45
CA ALA A 41 -1.34 7.02 0.35
C ALA A 41 -1.99 7.61 1.62
N LEU A 42 -2.99 6.91 2.17
CA LEU A 42 -3.68 7.31 3.39
C LEU A 42 -2.77 7.20 4.60
N PHE A 43 -1.90 6.19 4.66
CA PHE A 43 -0.91 6.06 5.72
C PHE A 43 0.02 7.28 5.74
N ASP A 44 0.59 7.65 4.59
CA ASP A 44 1.45 8.83 4.48
C ASP A 44 0.70 10.10 4.91
N PHE A 45 -0.51 10.29 4.40
CA PHE A 45 -1.33 11.45 4.75
C PHE A 45 -1.62 11.54 6.25
N ASN A 46 -1.96 10.42 6.89
CA ASN A 46 -2.30 10.38 8.32
C ASN A 46 -1.07 10.57 9.20
N ILE A 47 0.09 10.02 8.86
CA ILE A 47 1.32 10.16 9.65
C ILE A 47 1.84 11.60 9.59
N GLU A 48 1.85 12.21 8.41
CA GLU A 48 2.38 13.57 8.25
C GLU A 48 1.46 14.62 8.87
N ARG A 49 0.14 14.43 8.82
CA ARG A 49 -0.83 15.39 9.35
C ARG A 49 -1.17 15.22 10.83
N SER A 50 -0.72 14.15 11.48
CA SER A 50 -1.06 13.93 12.87
C SER A 50 -0.20 14.79 13.80
N GLU A 51 -0.83 15.77 14.44
CA GLU A 51 -0.22 16.65 15.45
C GLU A 51 0.17 15.89 16.72
N HIS A 52 -0.57 14.82 17.04
CA HIS A 52 -0.38 14.04 18.27
C HIS A 52 0.70 12.95 18.15
N LEU A 53 1.26 12.70 16.95
CA LEU A 53 2.35 11.74 16.80
C LEU A 53 3.67 12.44 16.99
N ASP A 54 4.38 12.11 18.07
CA ASP A 54 5.77 12.49 18.22
C ASP A 54 6.67 11.72 17.21
N GLU A 55 7.88 12.22 16.99
CA GLU A 55 8.80 11.69 15.98
C GLU A 55 9.10 10.19 16.18
N LYS A 56 9.22 9.74 17.43
CA LYS A 56 9.49 8.33 17.74
C LYS A 56 8.30 7.45 17.34
N LEU A 57 7.08 7.96 17.52
CA LEU A 57 5.87 7.25 17.13
C LEU A 57 5.70 7.22 15.61
N LYS A 58 6.06 8.28 14.89
CA LYS A 58 6.10 8.29 13.41
C LYS A 58 7.06 7.23 12.87
N ILE A 59 8.28 7.17 13.40
CA ILE A 59 9.28 6.15 13.03
C ILE A 59 8.75 4.74 13.31
N LYS A 60 8.12 4.53 14.47
CA LYS A 60 7.51 3.24 14.81
C LYS A 60 6.39 2.87 13.84
N ALA A 61 5.52 3.81 13.50
CA ALA A 61 4.43 3.57 12.56
C ALA A 61 4.97 3.16 11.18
N ARG A 62 5.98 3.87 10.66
CA ARG A 62 6.64 3.55 9.38
C ARG A 62 7.23 2.15 9.37
N LYS A 63 7.83 1.73 10.49
CA LYS A 63 8.35 0.37 10.67
C LYS A 63 7.23 -0.67 10.65
N LEU A 64 6.15 -0.44 11.40
CA LEU A 64 4.99 -1.32 11.44
C LEU A 64 4.34 -1.48 10.06
N GLU A 65 4.25 -0.39 9.31
CA GLU A 65 3.74 -0.44 7.95
C GLU A 65 4.63 -1.31 7.05
N SER A 66 5.94 -1.13 7.10
CA SER A 66 6.89 -1.95 6.33
C SER A 66 6.73 -3.45 6.64
N GLU A 67 6.49 -3.81 7.90
CA GLU A 67 6.27 -5.19 8.32
C GLU A 67 5.00 -5.77 7.68
N TRP A 68 3.88 -5.03 7.75
CA TRP A 68 2.62 -5.41 7.11
C TRP A 68 2.76 -5.59 5.59
N LEU A 69 3.46 -4.66 4.95
CA LEU A 69 3.70 -4.62 3.50
C LEU A 69 4.54 -5.80 2.96
N THR A 70 5.32 -6.47 3.81
CA THR A 70 6.10 -7.67 3.44
C THR A 70 5.33 -8.98 3.55
N GLY A 71 4.01 -8.93 3.81
CA GLY A 71 3.18 -10.11 3.94
C GLY A 71 3.18 -10.63 5.37
N GLY A 72 2.83 -9.76 6.32
CA GLY A 72 2.35 -10.22 7.63
C GLY A 72 1.15 -11.13 7.41
N LYS A 73 1.28 -12.39 7.83
CA LYS A 73 0.21 -13.38 7.79
C LYS A 73 -0.97 -12.96 8.65
#